data_AF-A0A0T7GFE8-F1
#
_entry.id   AF-A0A0T7GFE8-F1
#
_cell.length_a   1.000
_cell.length_b   1.000
_cell.length_c   1.000
_cell.angle_alpha   90.00
_cell.angle_beta   90.00
_cell.angle_gamma   90.00
#
_symmetry.space_group_name_H-M   'P 1'
#
loop_
_entity.id
_entity.type
_entity.pdbx_description
1 polymer ?
#
loop_
_entity_poly.entity_id
_entity_poly.type
_entity_poly.pdbx_seq_one_letter_code
_entity_poly.pdbx_strand_id
1 'polypeptide(L)' 'MFSSYDSLDNDDLTLLRQVLEDVCLEKGIQLGGDEARKIARELVNWYLFGVKHPDQLKDMLKPLVP' A
#
# COMPACT_ATOMS: atom_id res chain seq x y z
N MET A 1 -5.38 -22.40 -15.97
CA MET A 1 -6.20 -21.18 -15.98
C MET A 1 -5.55 -20.20 -15.03
N PHE A 2 -4.81 -19.22 -15.55
CA PHE A 2 -4.31 -18.10 -14.76
C PHE A 2 -5.28 -16.93 -15.03
N SER A 3 -6.43 -16.93 -14.35
CA SER A 3 -7.17 -15.68 -14.14
C SER A 3 -6.30 -14.86 -13.18
N SER A 4 -6.11 -13.56 -13.32
CA SER A 4 -6.89 -12.53 -14.00
C SER A 4 -6.00 -11.29 -14.02
N TYR A 5 -6.21 -10.39 -14.97
CA TYR A 5 -5.87 -8.98 -14.75
C TYR A 5 -6.75 -8.50 -13.58
N ASP A 6 -6.31 -8.71 -12.34
CA ASP A 6 -6.95 -8.14 -11.15
C ASP A 6 -6.76 -6.62 -11.28
N SER A 7 -7.75 -6.02 -11.92
CA SER A 7 -7.82 -4.59 -12.12
C SER A 7 -8.12 -4.03 -10.74
N LEU A 8 -7.25 -3.15 -10.22
CA LEU A 8 -7.52 -2.46 -8.97
C LEU A 8 -8.90 -1.81 -9.07
N ASP A 9 -9.84 -2.30 -8.28
CA ASP A 9 -11.17 -1.72 -8.22
C ASP A 9 -11.15 -0.45 -7.34
N ASN A 10 -12.25 0.27 -7.29
CA ASN A 10 -12.35 1.48 -6.48
C ASN A 10 -12.19 1.19 -4.97
N ASP A 11 -12.72 0.06 -4.50
CA ASP A 11 -12.60 -0.42 -3.12
C ASP A 11 -11.14 -0.77 -2.80
N ASP A 12 -10.44 -1.43 -3.72
CA ASP A 12 -9.00 -1.71 -3.59
C ASP A 12 -8.17 -0.43 -3.47
N LEU A 13 -8.41 0.56 -4.34
CA LEU A 13 -7.72 1.84 -4.30
C LEU A 13 -8.03 2.60 -3.01
N THR A 14 -9.26 2.48 -2.50
CA THR A 14 -9.66 3.07 -1.22
C THR A 14 -8.92 2.42 -0.06
N LEU A 15 -8.82 1.08 -0.05
CA LEU A 15 -8.06 0.34 0.95
C LEU A 15 -6.57 0.69 0.92
N LEU A 16 -5.95 0.69 -0.26
CA LEU A 16 -4.53 1.03 -0.42
C LEU A 16 -4.25 2.46 0.06
N ARG A 17 -5.16 3.38 -0.23
CA ARG A 17 -5.07 4.77 0.24
C ARG A 17 -5.21 4.87 1.75
N GLN A 18 -6.18 4.17 2.36
CA GLN A 18 -6.33 4.14 3.81
C GLN A 18 -5.07 3.60 4.50
N VAL A 19 -4.49 2.51 3.99
CA VAL A 19 -3.25 1.94 4.54
C VAL A 19 -2.09 2.93 4.40
N LEU A 20 -1.97 3.61 3.25
CA LEU A 20 -0.95 4.64 3.04
C LEU A 20 -1.09 5.79 4.04
N GLU A 21 -2.31 6.31 4.23
CA GLU A 21 -2.58 7.42 5.15
C GLU A 21 -2.25 7.04 6.60
N ASP A 22 -2.60 5.81 7.00
CA ASP A 22 -2.33 5.28 8.34
C ASP A 22 -0.81 5.14 8.58
N VAL A 23 -0.08 4.52 7.65
CA VAL A 23 1.38 4.37 7.74
C VAL A 23 2.07 5.75 7.73
N CYS A 24 1.57 6.69 6.94
CA CYS A 24 2.12 8.04 6.92
C CYS A 24 1.90 8.76 8.27
N LEU A 25 0.71 8.62 8.87
CA LEU A 25 0.40 9.18 10.18
C LEU A 25 1.23 8.55 11.29
N GLU A 26 1.31 7.22 11.35
CA GLU A 26 2.09 6.49 12.35
C GLU A 26 3.58 6.86 12.32
N LYS A 27 4.12 7.13 11.13
CA LYS A 27 5.55 7.43 10.91
C LYS A 27 5.86 8.92 10.84
N GLY A 28 4.86 9.80 10.91
CA GLY A 28 5.06 11.24 10.75
C GLY A 28 5.52 11.66 9.35
N ILE A 29 5.18 10.87 8.33
CA ILE A 29 5.52 11.13 6.93
C ILE A 29 4.48 12.05 6.30
N GLN A 30 4.95 13.05 5.56
CA GLN A 30 4.05 13.94 4.82
C GLN A 30 3.40 13.19 3.65
N LEU A 31 2.07 13.09 3.67
CA LEU A 31 1.27 12.64 2.54
C LEU A 31 1.56 13.49 1.30
N GLY A 32 1.99 12.83 0.22
CA GLY A 32 2.37 13.47 -1.04
C GLY A 32 3.87 13.79 -1.21
N GLY A 33 4.68 13.60 -0.17
CA GLY A 33 6.15 13.66 -0.28
C GLY A 33 6.76 12.45 -1.01
N ASP A 34 8.06 12.52 -1.30
CA ASP A 34 8.80 11.43 -1.96
C ASP A 34 8.73 10.11 -1.17
N GLU A 35 8.81 10.16 0.16
CA GLU A 35 8.66 8.98 1.03
C GLU A 35 7.28 8.32 0.84
N ALA A 36 6.20 9.12 0.91
CA ALA A 36 4.83 8.62 0.74
C ALA A 36 4.61 8.03 -0.66
N ARG A 37 5.22 8.61 -1.70
CA ARG A 37 5.16 8.06 -3.07
C ARG A 37 5.85 6.70 -3.18
N LYS A 38 7.00 6.52 -2.52
CA LYS A 38 7.69 5.21 -2.46
C LYS A 38 6.81 4.18 -1.75
N ILE A 39 6.26 4.53 -0.59
CA ILE A 39 5.37 3.65 0.18
C ILE A 39 4.14 3.27 -0.65
N ALA A 40 3.49 4.23 -1.32
CA ALA A 40 2.32 3.97 -2.17
C ALA A 40 2.64 3.00 -3.31
N ARG A 41 3.80 3.15 -3.96
CA ARG A 41 4.24 2.26 -5.02
C ARG A 41 4.48 0.84 -4.52
N GLU A 42 5.13 0.70 -3.37
CA GLU A 42 5.36 -0.60 -2.76
C GLU A 42 4.05 -1.26 -2.29
N LEU A 43 3.11 -0.49 -1.75
CA LEU A 43 1.76 -0.94 -1.42
C LEU A 43 1.06 -1.58 -2.61
N VAL A 44 1.07 -0.89 -3.76
CA VAL A 44 0.50 -1.40 -5.00
C VAL A 44 1.24 -2.65 -5.46
N ASN A 45 2.57 -2.68 -5.39
CA ASN A 45 3.36 -3.87 -5.73
C ASN A 45 2.97 -5.08 -4.87
N TRP A 46 2.89 -4.92 -3.55
CA TRP A 46 2.49 -5.98 -2.63
C TRP A 46 1.05 -6.46 -2.88
N TYR A 47 0.14 -5.53 -3.19
CA TYR A 47 -1.24 -5.86 -3.52
C TYR A 47 -1.34 -6.69 -4.80
N LEU A 48 -0.64 -6.28 -5.85
CA LEU A 48 -0.56 -7.01 -7.11
C LEU A 48 0.16 -8.37 -6.96
N PHE A 49 1.05 -8.48 -5.99
CA PHE A 49 1.69 -9.75 -5.62
C PHE A 49 0.73 -10.71 -4.90
N GLY A 50 -0.40 -10.21 -4.40
CA GLY A 50 -1.45 -11.00 -3.75
C GLY A 50 -1.67 -10.68 -2.27
N VAL A 51 -0.99 -9.68 -1.71
CA VAL A 51 -1.19 -9.25 -0.32
C VAL A 51 -2.38 -8.30 -0.24
N LYS A 52 -3.56 -8.84 0.09
CA LYS A 52 -4.80 -8.05 0.13
C LYS A 52 -5.21 -7.56 1.51
N HIS A 53 -4.57 -8.04 2.58
CA HIS A 53 -4.90 -7.64 3.95
C HIS A 53 -4.16 -6.36 4.36
N PRO A 54 -4.86 -5.35 4.93
CA PRO A 54 -4.26 -4.08 5.31
C PRO A 54 -3.17 -4.25 6.38
N ASP A 55 -3.36 -5.10 7.38
CA ASP A 55 -2.33 -5.36 8.41
C ASP A 55 -1.07 -6.01 7.82
N GLN A 56 -1.24 -6.94 6.87
CA GLN A 56 -0.11 -7.55 6.17
C GLN A 56 0.63 -6.53 5.31
N LEU A 57 -0.10 -5.66 4.61
CA LEU A 57 0.49 -4.56 3.84
C LEU A 57 1.32 -3.64 4.76
N LYS A 58 0.78 -3.25 5.91
CA LYS A 58 1.52 -2.46 6.91
C LYS A 58 2.78 -3.19 7.38
N ASP A 59 2.70 -4.48 7.67
CA ASP A 59 3.85 -5.30 8.05
C ASP A 59 4.93 -5.36 6.96
N MET A 60 4.54 -5.48 5.69
CA MET A 60 5.49 -5.46 4.57
C MET A 60 6.14 -4.09 4.37
N LEU A 61 5.50 -3.02 4.81
CA LEU A 61 6.04 -1.65 4.72
C LEU A 61 6.98 -1.30 5.87
N LYS A 62 6.86 -1.93 7.04
CA LYS A 62 7.75 -1.69 8.20
C LYS A 62 9.26 -1.63 7.87
N PRO A 63 9.84 -2.52 7.03
CA PRO A 63 11.27 -2.45 6.69
C PRO A 63 11.64 -1.34 5.69
N LEU A 64 10.67 -0.74 5.00
CA LEU A 64 10.90 0.30 3.98
C LEU A 64 10.92 1.71 4.56
N VAL A 65 10.30 1.89 5.73
CA VAL A 65 10.29 3.16 6.47
C VAL A 65 11.39 3.15 7.54
N PRO A 66 12.30 4.14 7.53
CA PRO A 66 13.38 4.25 8.51
C PRO A 66 12.88 4.45 9.95
#